data_AF-A0A938ALK6-F1
#
_entry.id   AF-A0A938ALK6-F1
#
_cell.length_a   1.000
_cell.length_b   1.000
_cell.length_c   1.000
_cell.angle_alpha   90.00
_cell.angle_beta   90.00
_cell.angle_gamma   90.00
#
_symmetry.space_group_name_H-M   'P 1'
#
loop_
_entity.id
_entity.type
_entity.pdbx_description
1 polymer ?
#
loop_
_entity_poly.entity_id
_entity_poly.type
_entity_poly.pdbx_seq_one_letter_code
_entity_poly.pdbx_strand_id
1 'polypeptide(L)'
;MTENPETITGESTPSFFARAGVHTEVLPIGPGIPFGLERVYNGELGIGGVYGSWGASYDNAALRTFIESRLGQPMQDDEMMNLAELGFLHRHHLPDLSEADHLELELEVGARLLREAALVNGWEPSEVQGVLIGMSGPVATDYVAQVARRAGLPEHVLKVSVHKACDGSMGALHLALNPDLTAENQLNVAEALQGKKVLVGGIEGLSRFTSRARDKNALQLFGNGAGVIGVIPGQTMKFLVGRSHE
;
A
#
# COMPACT_ATOMS: atom_id res chain seq x y z
N MET A 1 -1.26 -3.26 38.55
CA MET A 1 -1.98 -2.26 37.75
C MET A 1 -0.98 -1.77 36.71
N THR A 2 -1.00 -2.40 35.55
CA THR A 2 -0.18 -2.04 34.39
C THR A 2 -0.98 -1.02 33.59
N GLU A 3 -0.39 0.15 33.38
CA GLU A 3 -1.00 1.25 32.63
C GLU A 3 -1.33 0.79 31.21
N ASN A 4 -2.49 1.23 30.71
CA ASN A 4 -2.99 0.90 29.38
C ASN A 4 -2.16 1.71 28.33
N PRO A 5 -1.40 1.07 27.43
CA PRO A 5 -0.47 1.77 26.52
C PRO A 5 -1.17 2.62 25.45
N GLU A 6 -2.50 2.67 25.42
CA GLU A 6 -3.28 3.64 24.64
C GLU A 6 -3.01 5.10 25.04
N THR A 7 -2.31 5.32 26.16
CA THR A 7 -2.05 6.64 26.74
C THR A 7 -0.56 6.94 26.88
N ILE A 8 0.14 7.18 25.77
CA ILE A 8 1.50 7.75 25.82
C ILE A 8 1.47 9.26 26.13
N THR A 9 0.29 9.91 26.05
CA THR A 9 0.11 11.35 26.40
C THR A 9 -1.24 11.67 27.07
N GLY A 10 -2.07 10.69 27.41
CA GLY A 10 -3.47 10.92 27.82
C GLY A 10 -4.41 11.28 26.65
N GLU A 11 -3.90 11.34 25.42
CA GLU A 11 -4.68 11.43 24.19
C GLU A 11 -4.63 10.08 23.47
N SER A 12 -5.80 9.49 23.20
CA SER A 12 -5.90 8.31 22.33
C SER A 12 -5.34 8.68 20.95
N THR A 13 -4.33 7.95 20.47
CA THR A 13 -3.79 8.19 19.13
C THR A 13 -4.91 8.01 18.10
N PRO A 14 -5.20 9.02 17.27
CA PRO A 14 -6.31 8.95 16.34
C PRO A 14 -6.06 7.90 15.25
N SER A 15 -7.16 7.32 14.74
CA SER A 15 -7.15 6.57 13.48
C SER A 15 -6.48 7.39 12.38
N PHE A 16 -5.88 6.69 11.40
CA PHE A 16 -5.32 7.30 10.21
C PHE A 16 -6.27 8.33 9.58
N PHE A 17 -7.56 8.01 9.43
CA PHE A 17 -8.55 8.90 8.83
C PHE A 17 -8.85 10.18 9.63
N ALA A 18 -8.47 10.25 10.91
CA ALA A 18 -8.68 11.43 11.75
C ALA A 18 -7.43 12.34 11.83
N ARG A 19 -6.34 11.98 11.16
CA ARG A 19 -5.12 12.80 11.12
C ARG A 19 -5.33 14.01 10.21
N ALA A 20 -4.85 15.17 10.64
CA ALA A 20 -5.06 16.44 9.94
C ALA A 20 -4.52 16.49 8.49
N GLY A 21 -3.49 15.69 8.16
CA GLY A 21 -2.92 15.61 6.82
C GLY A 21 -3.64 14.65 5.86
N VAL A 22 -4.61 13.88 6.36
CA VAL A 22 -5.26 12.82 5.59
C VAL A 22 -6.51 13.36 4.91
N HIS A 23 -6.54 13.30 3.59
CA HIS A 23 -7.74 13.54 2.81
C HIS A 23 -8.59 12.28 2.82
N THR A 24 -9.81 12.39 3.36
CA THR A 24 -10.75 11.26 3.47
C THR A 24 -11.95 11.41 2.56
N GLU A 25 -12.43 10.30 2.03
CA GLU A 25 -13.67 10.23 1.26
C GLU A 25 -14.32 8.84 1.36
N VAL A 26 -15.49 8.69 0.76
CA VAL A 26 -16.17 7.39 0.63
C VAL A 26 -16.25 7.05 -0.86
N LEU A 27 -15.56 5.98 -1.26
CA LEU A 27 -15.62 5.46 -2.62
C LEU A 27 -16.98 4.77 -2.84
N PRO A 28 -17.74 5.12 -3.89
CA PRO A 28 -19.09 4.60 -4.12
C PRO A 28 -19.07 3.18 -4.74
N ILE A 29 -18.40 2.24 -4.05
CA ILE A 29 -18.22 0.85 -4.48
C ILE A 29 -18.81 -0.05 -3.39
N GLY A 30 -19.65 -1.02 -3.79
CA GLY A 30 -20.45 -1.82 -2.86
C GLY A 30 -21.24 -0.93 -1.87
N PRO A 31 -21.07 -1.09 -0.54
CA PRO A 31 -21.78 -0.30 0.46
C PRO A 31 -21.23 1.12 0.67
N GLY A 32 -20.17 1.51 -0.06
CA GLY A 32 -19.39 2.71 0.21
C GLY A 32 -18.18 2.39 1.08
N ILE A 33 -16.98 2.63 0.54
CA ILE A 33 -15.72 2.26 1.21
C ILE A 33 -14.97 3.52 1.66
N PRO A 34 -14.72 3.71 2.97
CA PRO A 34 -13.86 4.77 3.44
C PRO A 34 -12.47 4.65 2.83
N PHE A 35 -11.94 5.74 2.32
CA PHE A 35 -10.60 5.83 1.77
C PHE A 35 -9.93 7.08 2.31
N GLY A 36 -8.66 6.94 2.69
CA GLY A 36 -7.82 8.03 3.16
C GLY A 36 -6.49 8.03 2.43
N LEU A 37 -6.00 9.21 2.09
CA LEU A 37 -4.70 9.40 1.47
C LEU A 37 -4.01 10.64 2.03
N GLU A 38 -2.72 10.52 2.32
CA GLU A 38 -1.86 11.64 2.70
C GLU A 38 -0.77 11.83 1.66
N ARG A 39 -0.52 13.08 1.31
CA ARG A 39 0.55 13.53 0.41
C ARG A 39 1.74 13.99 1.24
N VAL A 40 2.94 13.51 0.92
CA VAL A 40 4.18 13.87 1.63
C VAL A 40 5.22 14.31 0.62
N TYR A 41 5.89 15.42 0.91
CA TYR A 41 6.99 15.91 0.08
C TYR A 41 8.16 16.36 0.96
N ASN A 42 9.36 15.90 0.63
CA ASN A 42 10.59 16.38 1.21
C ASN A 42 11.38 17.20 0.16
N GLY A 43 11.42 18.51 0.35
CA GLY A 43 12.09 19.43 -0.59
C GLY A 43 13.62 19.34 -0.59
N GLU A 44 14.25 18.89 0.50
CA GLU A 44 15.70 18.71 0.55
C GLU A 44 16.13 17.49 -0.27
N LEU A 45 15.34 16.41 -0.21
CA LEU A 45 15.58 15.18 -0.97
C LEU A 45 15.03 15.26 -2.40
N GLY A 46 14.07 16.17 -2.65
CA GLY A 46 13.33 16.22 -3.90
C GLY A 46 12.47 14.97 -4.14
N ILE A 47 12.06 14.29 -3.06
CA ILE A 47 11.26 13.06 -3.10
C ILE A 47 9.88 13.36 -2.53
N GLY A 48 8.88 13.06 -3.34
CA GLY A 48 7.48 13.11 -2.97
C GLY A 48 6.83 11.74 -3.03
N GLY A 49 5.70 11.60 -2.36
CA GLY A 49 4.89 10.40 -2.44
C GLY A 49 3.57 10.53 -1.72
N VAL A 50 2.85 9.43 -1.69
CA VAL A 50 1.59 9.29 -1.00
C VAL A 50 1.54 7.98 -0.26
N TYR A 51 0.78 7.95 0.81
CA TYR A 51 0.41 6.72 1.48
C TYR A 51 -1.06 6.79 1.90
N GLY A 52 -1.69 5.64 2.05
CA GLY A 52 -3.13 5.58 2.25
C GLY A 52 -3.61 4.24 2.76
N SER A 53 -4.89 4.22 3.13
CA SER A 53 -5.59 3.03 3.61
C SER A 53 -7.07 3.12 3.25
N TRP A 54 -7.76 1.98 3.24
CA TRP A 54 -9.17 1.90 2.88
C TRP A 54 -9.90 0.78 3.63
N GLY A 55 -11.22 0.95 3.79
CA GLY A 55 -12.06 0.11 4.64
C GLY A 55 -12.33 0.77 6.00
N ALA A 56 -13.22 0.17 6.78
CA ALA A 56 -13.55 0.66 8.11
C ALA A 56 -12.33 0.54 9.04
N SER A 57 -12.10 1.55 9.87
CA SER A 57 -10.99 1.58 10.82
C SER A 57 -11.44 0.97 12.15
N TYR A 58 -10.77 -0.10 12.59
CA TYR A 58 -11.03 -0.79 13.84
C TYR A 58 -9.87 -0.54 14.80
N ASP A 59 -10.16 0.03 15.97
CA ASP A 59 -9.21 0.02 17.09
C ASP A 59 -9.11 -1.40 17.70
N ASN A 60 -8.20 -1.58 18.67
CA ASN A 60 -8.00 -2.88 19.31
C ASN A 60 -9.26 -3.41 20.03
N ALA A 61 -10.13 -2.54 20.54
CA ALA A 61 -11.36 -2.93 21.22
C ALA A 61 -12.43 -3.42 20.22
N ALA A 62 -12.66 -2.66 19.15
CA ALA A 62 -13.62 -2.97 18.09
C ALA A 62 -13.16 -4.13 17.19
N LEU A 63 -11.85 -4.36 17.08
CA LEU A 63 -11.28 -5.42 16.26
C LEU A 63 -11.77 -6.82 16.67
N ARG A 64 -11.94 -7.07 17.97
CA ARG A 64 -12.49 -8.34 18.47
C ARG A 64 -13.86 -8.62 17.85
N THR A 65 -14.79 -7.68 17.98
CA THR A 65 -16.15 -7.84 17.45
C THR A 65 -16.16 -8.03 15.94
N PHE A 66 -15.28 -7.34 15.22
CA PHE A 66 -15.10 -7.57 13.78
C PHE A 66 -14.67 -9.01 13.48
N ILE A 67 -13.65 -9.53 14.17
CA ILE A 67 -13.13 -10.88 13.94
C ILE A 67 -14.17 -11.94 14.34
N GLU A 68 -14.88 -11.76 15.44
CA GLU A 68 -15.94 -12.68 15.87
C GLU A 68 -17.07 -12.75 14.83
N SER A 69 -17.50 -11.59 14.34
CA SER A 69 -18.47 -11.51 13.24
C SER A 69 -17.96 -12.18 11.98
N ARG A 70 -16.66 -12.04 11.67
CA ARG A 70 -16.01 -12.64 10.50
C ARG A 70 -15.97 -14.16 10.58
N LEU A 71 -15.63 -14.69 11.75
CA LEU A 71 -15.45 -16.12 11.97
C LEU A 71 -16.76 -16.85 12.32
N GLY A 72 -17.80 -16.10 12.71
CA GLY A 72 -19.07 -16.65 13.19
C GLY A 72 -18.94 -17.36 14.54
N GLN A 73 -17.91 -17.02 15.33
CA GLN A 73 -17.65 -17.61 16.65
C GLN A 73 -16.96 -16.61 17.57
N PRO A 74 -17.16 -16.71 18.91
CA PRO A 74 -16.46 -15.88 19.88
C PRO A 74 -14.94 -16.10 19.85
N MET A 75 -14.19 -15.05 20.23
CA MET A 75 -12.76 -15.14 20.51
C MET A 75 -12.53 -15.24 22.01
N GLN A 76 -11.63 -16.12 22.42
CA GLN A 76 -11.15 -16.17 23.79
C GLN A 76 -10.14 -15.05 24.05
N ASP A 77 -10.00 -14.65 25.31
CA ASP A 77 -9.11 -13.56 25.69
C ASP A 77 -7.63 -13.88 25.39
N ASP A 78 -7.23 -15.15 25.49
CA ASP A 78 -5.87 -15.63 25.18
C ASP A 78 -5.59 -15.73 23.68
N GLU A 79 -6.62 -15.64 22.82
CA GLU A 79 -6.49 -15.57 21.37
C GLU A 79 -6.29 -14.13 20.87
N MET A 80 -6.51 -13.13 21.73
CA MET A 80 -6.28 -11.73 21.40
C MET A 80 -4.82 -11.34 21.60
N MET A 81 -4.22 -10.76 20.57
CA MET A 81 -2.86 -10.24 20.63
C MET A 81 -2.83 -8.85 21.26
N ASN A 82 -1.88 -8.62 22.17
CA ASN A 82 -1.54 -7.26 22.58
C ASN A 82 -0.57 -6.64 21.55
N LEU A 83 -1.13 -5.93 20.58
CA LEU A 83 -0.35 -5.30 19.50
C LEU A 83 -0.18 -3.79 19.69
N ALA A 84 -0.81 -3.21 20.72
CA ALA A 84 -0.71 -1.79 21.04
C ALA A 84 0.75 -1.39 21.36
N GLU A 85 1.46 -2.24 22.10
CA GLU A 85 2.88 -2.05 22.43
C GLU A 85 3.81 -2.03 21.20
N LEU A 86 3.36 -2.64 20.10
CA LEU A 86 4.06 -2.63 18.82
C LEU A 86 3.63 -1.46 17.92
N GLY A 87 2.78 -0.55 18.43
CA GLY A 87 2.26 0.60 17.69
C GLY A 87 1.09 0.29 16.76
N PHE A 88 0.56 -0.94 16.78
CA PHE A 88 -0.62 -1.27 15.98
C PHE A 88 -1.88 -0.95 16.79
N LEU A 89 -2.40 0.25 16.56
CA LEU A 89 -3.57 0.77 17.26
C LEU A 89 -4.85 0.63 16.44
N HIS A 90 -4.75 0.73 15.11
CA HIS A 90 -5.90 0.64 14.18
C HIS A 90 -5.58 -0.21 12.96
N ARG A 91 -6.58 -0.93 12.44
CA ARG A 91 -6.52 -1.67 11.16
C ARG A 91 -7.70 -1.30 10.29
N HIS A 92 -7.48 -1.28 8.98
CA HIS A 92 -8.54 -1.01 8.03
C HIS A 92 -8.95 -2.30 7.32
N HIS A 93 -10.23 -2.66 7.48
CA HIS A 93 -10.80 -3.86 6.90
C HIS A 93 -12.02 -3.56 6.04
N LEU A 94 -12.20 -4.39 5.02
CA LEU A 94 -13.38 -4.33 4.18
C LEU A 94 -14.53 -5.18 4.75
N PRO A 95 -15.78 -4.79 4.46
CA PRO A 95 -16.90 -5.73 4.53
C PRO A 95 -16.74 -6.81 3.46
N ASP A 96 -17.67 -7.76 3.42
CA ASP A 96 -17.77 -8.69 2.30
C ASP A 96 -18.14 -7.93 1.02
N LEU A 97 -17.34 -8.14 -0.02
CA LEU A 97 -17.53 -7.56 -1.34
C LEU A 97 -17.62 -8.66 -2.40
N SER A 98 -18.29 -8.36 -3.51
CA SER A 98 -18.22 -9.22 -4.69
C SER A 98 -16.82 -9.17 -5.31
N GLU A 99 -16.47 -10.16 -6.14
CA GLU A 99 -15.19 -10.14 -6.87
C GLU A 99 -15.07 -8.91 -7.79
N ALA A 100 -16.19 -8.46 -8.38
CA ALA A 100 -16.25 -7.25 -9.19
C ALA A 100 -16.01 -5.99 -8.37
N ASP A 101 -16.61 -5.89 -7.17
CA ASP A 101 -16.38 -4.75 -6.27
C ASP A 101 -14.95 -4.72 -5.73
N HIS A 102 -14.36 -5.89 -5.43
CA HIS A 102 -12.95 -5.98 -5.06
C HIS A 102 -12.03 -5.47 -6.17
N LEU A 103 -12.30 -5.88 -7.41
CA LEU A 103 -11.55 -5.42 -8.58
C LEU A 103 -11.67 -3.90 -8.74
N GLU A 104 -12.89 -3.37 -8.77
CA GLU A 104 -13.12 -1.95 -8.96
C GLU A 104 -12.50 -1.10 -7.85
N LEU A 105 -12.60 -1.55 -6.60
CA LEU A 105 -12.01 -0.87 -5.44
C LEU A 105 -10.49 -0.81 -5.51
N GLU A 106 -9.82 -1.95 -5.72
CA GLU A 106 -8.36 -1.97 -5.80
C GLU A 106 -7.85 -1.19 -7.01
N LEU A 107 -8.60 -1.16 -8.12
CA LEU A 107 -8.25 -0.35 -9.28
C LEU A 107 -8.39 1.14 -9.03
N GLU A 108 -9.47 1.57 -8.36
CA GLU A 108 -9.71 2.96 -8.01
C GLU A 108 -8.68 3.48 -7.00
N VAL A 109 -8.43 2.71 -5.93
CA VAL A 109 -7.40 3.02 -4.93
C VAL A 109 -6.03 3.14 -5.59
N GLY A 110 -5.65 2.15 -6.41
CA GLY A 110 -4.36 2.15 -7.08
C GLY A 110 -4.19 3.31 -8.07
N ALA A 111 -5.24 3.63 -8.83
CA ALA A 111 -5.20 4.76 -9.76
C ALA A 111 -5.03 6.10 -9.04
N ARG A 112 -5.73 6.30 -7.90
CA ARG A 112 -5.56 7.51 -7.07
C ARG A 112 -4.15 7.61 -6.52
N LEU A 113 -3.61 6.54 -5.95
CA LEU A 113 -2.25 6.53 -5.41
C LEU A 113 -1.21 6.90 -6.47
N LEU A 114 -1.28 6.31 -7.66
CA LEU A 114 -0.33 6.61 -8.73
C LEU A 114 -0.44 8.07 -9.22
N ARG A 115 -1.67 8.53 -9.44
CA ARG A 115 -1.92 9.92 -9.88
C ARG A 115 -1.39 10.91 -8.85
N GLU A 116 -1.71 10.68 -7.58
CA GLU A 116 -1.35 11.59 -6.51
C GLU A 116 0.15 11.55 -6.18
N ALA A 117 0.80 10.39 -6.30
CA ALA A 117 2.25 10.29 -6.20
C ALA A 117 2.95 11.12 -7.29
N ALA A 118 2.47 11.07 -8.55
CA ALA A 118 3.02 11.87 -9.62
C ALA A 118 2.86 13.38 -9.33
N LEU A 119 1.65 13.80 -8.98
CA LEU A 119 1.34 15.22 -8.72
C LEU A 119 2.14 15.78 -7.55
N VAL A 120 2.33 15.02 -6.47
CA VAL A 120 3.14 15.44 -5.32
C VAL A 120 4.62 15.64 -5.67
N ASN A 121 5.13 14.92 -6.66
CA ASN A 121 6.48 15.15 -7.18
C ASN A 121 6.55 16.31 -8.19
N GLY A 122 5.43 17.01 -8.42
CA GLY A 122 5.32 18.06 -9.43
C GLY A 122 5.35 17.52 -10.85
N TRP A 123 4.92 16.28 -11.06
CA TRP A 123 4.86 15.64 -12.38
C TRP A 123 3.42 15.54 -12.85
N GLU A 124 3.20 15.78 -14.14
CA GLU A 124 1.97 15.33 -14.77
C GLU A 124 2.00 13.80 -14.91
N PRO A 125 0.85 13.10 -14.77
CA PRO A 125 0.80 11.64 -14.97
C PRO A 125 1.37 11.19 -16.33
N SER A 126 1.26 12.05 -17.36
CA SER A 126 1.80 11.82 -18.71
C SER A 126 3.32 11.82 -18.79
N GLU A 127 4.02 12.38 -17.79
CA GLU A 127 5.48 12.43 -17.73
C GLU A 127 6.11 11.22 -17.04
N VAL A 128 5.32 10.41 -16.36
CA VAL A 128 5.80 9.17 -15.73
C VAL A 128 6.23 8.20 -16.82
N GLN A 129 7.37 7.54 -16.62
CA GLN A 129 7.98 6.63 -17.60
C GLN A 129 8.18 5.21 -17.04
N GLY A 130 8.06 5.02 -15.73
CA GLY A 130 8.10 3.71 -15.07
C GLY A 130 7.14 3.63 -13.89
N VAL A 131 6.52 2.46 -13.69
CA VAL A 131 5.70 2.12 -12.51
C VAL A 131 6.05 0.73 -12.04
N LEU A 132 6.47 0.61 -10.78
CA LEU A 132 6.83 -0.66 -10.16
C LEU A 132 6.09 -0.80 -8.83
N ILE A 133 5.16 -1.76 -8.77
CA ILE A 133 4.29 -1.92 -7.61
C ILE A 133 4.43 -3.32 -7.03
N GLY A 134 4.79 -3.37 -5.75
CA GLY A 134 4.78 -4.57 -4.92
C GLY A 134 3.38 -4.90 -4.40
N MET A 135 3.04 -6.18 -4.39
CA MET A 135 1.80 -6.70 -3.81
C MET A 135 1.92 -8.21 -3.57
N SER A 136 1.31 -8.71 -2.51
CA SER A 136 1.32 -10.14 -2.16
C SER A 136 0.63 -10.99 -3.22
N GLY A 137 -0.46 -10.48 -3.81
CA GLY A 137 -1.05 -11.06 -5.01
C GLY A 137 -2.11 -10.13 -5.59
N PRO A 138 -2.12 -9.89 -6.90
CA PRO A 138 -2.99 -8.91 -7.52
C PRO A 138 -4.45 -9.40 -7.58
N VAL A 139 -5.39 -8.47 -7.61
CA VAL A 139 -6.81 -8.79 -7.90
C VAL A 139 -7.04 -9.20 -9.37
N ALA A 140 -6.14 -8.84 -10.28
CA ALA A 140 -6.16 -9.19 -11.70
C ALA A 140 -4.75 -9.35 -12.28
N THR A 141 -4.57 -10.18 -13.30
CA THR A 141 -3.24 -10.46 -13.90
C THR A 141 -2.59 -9.22 -14.51
N ASP A 142 -3.39 -8.29 -15.03
CA ASP A 142 -2.96 -7.04 -15.64
C ASP A 142 -3.19 -5.82 -14.71
N TYR A 143 -3.33 -6.04 -13.40
CA TYR A 143 -3.67 -5.02 -12.41
C TYR A 143 -2.85 -3.73 -12.55
N VAL A 144 -1.51 -3.82 -12.58
CA VAL A 144 -0.63 -2.64 -12.71
C VAL A 144 -0.88 -1.88 -14.01
N ALA A 145 -1.19 -2.57 -15.10
CA ALA A 145 -1.53 -1.93 -16.37
C ALA A 145 -2.88 -1.19 -16.30
N GLN A 146 -3.89 -1.80 -15.67
CA GLN A 146 -5.19 -1.17 -15.50
C GLN A 146 -5.12 0.07 -14.60
N VAL A 147 -4.42 0.02 -13.46
CA VAL A 147 -4.28 1.19 -12.58
C VAL A 147 -3.46 2.29 -13.23
N ALA A 148 -2.39 1.97 -13.98
CA ALA A 148 -1.61 2.97 -14.70
C ALA A 148 -2.48 3.71 -15.73
N ARG A 149 -3.26 2.97 -16.53
CA ARG A 149 -4.19 3.56 -17.50
C ARG A 149 -5.21 4.47 -16.83
N ARG A 150 -5.86 3.99 -15.76
CA ARG A 150 -6.86 4.78 -14.99
C ARG A 150 -6.25 6.01 -14.32
N ALA A 151 -4.99 5.94 -13.91
CA ALA A 151 -4.25 7.07 -13.36
C ALA A 151 -3.88 8.12 -14.41
N GLY A 152 -4.01 7.82 -15.70
CA GLY A 152 -3.68 8.72 -16.82
C GLY A 152 -2.23 8.58 -17.29
N LEU A 153 -1.55 7.48 -16.95
CA LEU A 153 -0.18 7.24 -17.39
C LEU A 153 -0.16 6.75 -18.85
N PRO A 154 0.90 7.07 -19.61
CA PRO A 154 1.02 6.61 -20.99
C PRO A 154 1.08 5.09 -21.13
N GLU A 155 0.51 4.58 -22.23
CA GLU A 155 0.52 3.13 -22.54
C GLU A 155 1.95 2.57 -22.67
N HIS A 156 2.93 3.38 -23.11
CA HIS A 156 4.32 2.97 -23.28
C HIS A 156 5.15 2.95 -21.98
N VAL A 157 4.59 3.37 -20.84
CA VAL A 157 5.27 3.31 -19.53
C VAL A 157 5.70 1.88 -19.23
N LEU A 158 6.93 1.71 -18.74
CA LEU A 158 7.39 0.42 -18.22
C LEU A 158 6.60 0.07 -16.95
N LYS A 159 5.87 -1.04 -16.98
CA LYS A 159 4.98 -1.47 -15.88
C LYS A 159 5.51 -2.77 -15.32
N VAL A 160 5.81 -2.81 -14.02
CA VAL A 160 6.33 -4.00 -13.34
C VAL A 160 5.46 -4.31 -12.12
N SER A 161 4.97 -5.54 -12.06
CA SER A 161 4.34 -6.10 -10.87
C SER A 161 5.38 -6.93 -10.11
N VAL A 162 5.57 -6.65 -8.82
CA VAL A 162 6.45 -7.42 -7.96
C VAL A 162 5.62 -8.26 -7.01
N HIS A 163 5.57 -9.57 -7.27
CA HIS A 163 4.84 -10.55 -6.47
C HIS A 163 5.75 -11.12 -5.39
N LYS A 164 5.98 -10.31 -4.37
CA LYS A 164 6.58 -10.73 -3.11
C LYS A 164 5.69 -10.31 -1.96
N ALA A 165 5.91 -10.87 -0.77
CA ALA A 165 5.12 -10.58 0.42
C ALA A 165 5.46 -9.18 0.98
N CYS A 166 5.79 -9.09 2.27
CA CYS A 166 5.99 -7.81 2.96
C CYS A 166 7.14 -6.95 2.41
N ASP A 167 8.05 -7.52 1.60
CA ASP A 167 9.18 -6.83 0.98
C ASP A 167 8.92 -6.38 -0.47
N GLY A 168 7.70 -6.55 -1.01
CA GLY A 168 7.41 -6.29 -2.41
C GLY A 168 7.73 -4.87 -2.89
N SER A 169 7.46 -3.84 -2.07
CA SER A 169 7.79 -2.45 -2.40
C SER A 169 9.30 -2.20 -2.43
N MET A 170 10.05 -2.84 -1.54
CA MET A 170 11.51 -2.78 -1.52
C MET A 170 12.11 -3.58 -2.68
N GLY A 171 11.51 -4.71 -3.06
CA GLY A 171 11.85 -5.44 -4.27
C GLY A 171 11.64 -4.60 -5.53
N ALA A 172 10.53 -3.87 -5.62
CA ALA A 172 10.26 -2.92 -6.70
C ALA A 172 11.31 -1.79 -6.74
N LEU A 173 11.68 -1.23 -5.59
CA LEU A 173 12.73 -0.21 -5.51
C LEU A 173 14.09 -0.77 -5.91
N HIS A 174 14.41 -1.99 -5.51
CA HIS A 174 15.66 -2.64 -5.87
C HIS A 174 15.76 -2.87 -7.39
N LEU A 175 14.67 -3.32 -8.03
CA LEU A 175 14.60 -3.44 -9.51
C LEU A 175 14.75 -2.10 -10.23
N ALA A 176 14.24 -1.02 -9.66
CA ALA A 176 14.34 0.32 -10.25
C ALA A 176 15.75 0.92 -10.17
N LEU A 177 16.60 0.42 -9.25
CA LEU A 177 17.87 1.05 -8.91
C LEU A 177 19.11 0.20 -9.18
N ASN A 178 19.01 -1.14 -9.08
CA ASN A 178 20.17 -2.03 -9.16
C ASN A 178 20.31 -2.64 -10.57
N PRO A 179 21.32 -2.24 -11.36
CA PRO A 179 21.56 -2.80 -12.69
C PRO A 179 22.03 -4.25 -12.67
N ASP A 180 22.53 -4.76 -11.54
CA ASP A 180 23.10 -6.11 -11.43
C ASP A 180 22.03 -7.21 -11.24
N LEU A 181 20.74 -6.87 -11.15
CA LEU A 181 19.64 -7.83 -10.95
C LEU A 181 19.19 -8.55 -12.23
N THR A 182 19.72 -8.17 -13.39
CA THR A 182 19.22 -8.64 -14.68
C THR A 182 19.86 -9.96 -15.06
N ALA A 183 19.04 -10.97 -15.37
CA ALA A 183 19.55 -12.21 -15.97
C ALA A 183 19.95 -11.99 -17.44
N GLU A 184 20.86 -12.82 -17.97
CA GLU A 184 21.27 -12.74 -19.37
C GLU A 184 20.05 -12.78 -20.32
N ASN A 185 20.07 -11.91 -21.33
CA ASN A 185 19.01 -11.73 -22.33
C ASN A 185 17.66 -11.23 -21.79
N GLN A 186 17.60 -10.70 -20.57
CA GLN A 186 16.42 -10.00 -20.06
C GLN A 186 16.59 -8.48 -20.12
N LEU A 187 15.48 -7.75 -20.09
CA LEU A 187 15.49 -6.30 -19.98
C LEU A 187 16.08 -5.90 -18.63
N ASN A 188 17.13 -5.07 -18.66
CA ASN A 188 17.64 -4.45 -17.46
C ASN A 188 16.74 -3.29 -17.03
N VAL A 189 15.93 -3.53 -16.00
CA VAL A 189 14.93 -2.56 -15.54
C VAL A 189 15.59 -1.28 -15.02
N ALA A 190 16.66 -1.39 -14.23
CA ALA A 190 17.34 -0.22 -13.69
C ALA A 190 17.99 0.62 -14.80
N GLU A 191 18.68 -0.01 -15.76
CA GLU A 191 19.25 0.71 -16.92
C GLU A 191 18.15 1.36 -17.77
N ALA A 192 17.05 0.63 -18.00
CA ALA A 192 15.92 1.15 -18.75
C ALA A 192 15.22 2.32 -18.06
N LEU A 193 15.38 2.49 -16.74
CA LEU A 193 14.77 3.54 -15.94
C LEU A 193 15.73 4.67 -15.53
N GLN A 194 17.01 4.56 -15.89
CA GLN A 194 18.03 5.55 -15.53
C GLN A 194 17.62 6.97 -15.99
N GLY A 195 17.60 7.91 -15.04
CA GLY A 195 17.23 9.30 -15.28
C GLY A 195 15.75 9.56 -15.61
N LYS A 196 14.88 8.54 -15.51
CA LYS A 196 13.46 8.65 -15.84
C LYS A 196 12.60 8.90 -14.61
N LYS A 197 11.41 9.49 -14.79
CA LYS A 197 10.41 9.66 -13.72
C LYS A 197 9.72 8.32 -13.43
N VAL A 198 9.94 7.77 -12.25
CA VAL A 198 9.45 6.44 -11.86
C VAL A 198 8.60 6.52 -10.60
N LEU A 199 7.45 5.87 -10.60
CA LEU A 199 6.65 5.63 -9.40
C LEU A 199 6.96 4.23 -8.87
N VAL A 200 7.34 4.15 -7.59
CA VAL A 200 7.68 2.89 -6.93
C VAL A 200 6.92 2.78 -5.61
N GLY A 201 6.35 1.62 -5.32
CA GLY A 201 5.58 1.47 -4.09
C GLY A 201 5.04 0.07 -3.84
N GLY A 202 4.15 -0.02 -2.86
CA GLY A 202 3.35 -1.20 -2.57
C GLY A 202 1.88 -0.83 -2.40
N ILE A 203 0.99 -1.67 -2.93
CA ILE A 203 -0.46 -1.51 -2.79
C ILE A 203 -1.01 -2.85 -2.35
N GLU A 204 -1.60 -2.90 -1.16
CA GLU A 204 -1.96 -4.17 -0.53
C GLU A 204 -3.37 -4.12 0.06
N GLY A 205 -4.27 -4.92 -0.52
CA GLY A 205 -5.63 -5.13 -0.06
C GLY A 205 -5.81 -6.45 0.67
N LEU A 206 -5.11 -6.67 1.79
CA LEU A 206 -5.12 -7.98 2.48
C LEU A 206 -6.51 -8.43 2.93
N SER A 207 -7.46 -7.51 3.09
CA SER A 207 -8.86 -7.86 3.36
C SER A 207 -9.43 -8.88 2.37
N ARG A 208 -8.99 -8.87 1.10
CA ARG A 208 -9.41 -9.88 0.11
C ARG A 208 -8.90 -11.28 0.45
N PHE A 209 -7.67 -11.40 0.93
CA PHE A 209 -7.09 -12.68 1.36
C PHE A 209 -7.67 -13.13 2.70
N THR A 210 -7.72 -12.21 3.67
CA THR A 210 -8.25 -12.51 5.00
C THR A 210 -9.74 -12.75 4.99
N SER A 211 -10.46 -12.31 3.94
CA SER A 211 -11.89 -12.56 3.78
C SER A 211 -12.25 -14.04 3.84
N ARG A 212 -11.35 -14.90 3.33
CA ARG A 212 -11.51 -16.35 3.28
C ARG A 212 -10.65 -17.07 4.33
N ALA A 213 -9.87 -16.32 5.12
CA ALA A 213 -9.00 -16.88 6.14
C ALA A 213 -9.77 -17.20 7.42
N ARG A 214 -9.42 -18.31 8.06
CA ARG A 214 -9.85 -18.66 9.43
C ARG A 214 -8.75 -18.46 10.48
N ASP A 215 -7.60 -17.96 10.04
CA ASP A 215 -6.46 -17.69 10.91
C ASP A 215 -6.72 -16.40 11.72
N LYS A 216 -6.94 -16.58 13.02
CA LYS A 216 -7.18 -15.48 13.99
C LYS A 216 -5.99 -14.53 14.10
N ASN A 217 -4.77 -15.01 13.89
CA ASN A 217 -3.56 -14.18 13.98
C ASN A 217 -3.46 -13.26 12.77
N ALA A 218 -3.68 -13.79 11.57
CA ALA A 218 -3.68 -13.01 10.33
C ALA A 218 -4.74 -11.89 10.37
N LEU A 219 -5.93 -12.19 10.89
CA LEU A 219 -7.03 -11.22 11.02
C LEU A 219 -6.74 -10.08 12.01
N GLN A 220 -5.83 -10.27 12.97
CA GLN A 220 -5.44 -9.23 13.93
C GLN A 220 -4.28 -8.35 13.45
N LEU A 221 -3.39 -8.93 12.63
CA LEU A 221 -2.17 -8.26 12.17
C LEU A 221 -2.36 -7.48 10.87
N PHE A 222 -3.07 -8.06 9.92
CA PHE A 222 -3.10 -7.55 8.55
C PHE A 222 -4.31 -6.68 8.28
N GLY A 223 -4.09 -5.59 7.54
CA GLY A 223 -5.14 -4.71 7.04
C GLY A 223 -4.79 -4.21 5.65
N ASN A 224 -5.59 -3.26 5.15
CA ASN A 224 -5.31 -2.65 3.85
C ASN A 224 -4.37 -1.44 4.01
N GLY A 225 -3.47 -1.27 3.06
CA GLY A 225 -2.56 -0.14 3.06
C GLY A 225 -1.79 -0.02 1.76
N ALA A 226 -1.29 1.18 1.50
CA ALA A 226 -0.46 1.44 0.35
C ALA A 226 0.50 2.61 0.58
N GLY A 227 1.58 2.61 -0.18
CA GLY A 227 2.52 3.72 -0.26
C GLY A 227 3.22 3.73 -1.62
N VAL A 228 3.31 4.90 -2.24
CA VAL A 228 3.99 5.10 -3.53
C VAL A 228 4.81 6.38 -3.46
N ILE A 229 6.07 6.30 -3.89
CA ILE A 229 6.99 7.44 -3.99
C ILE A 229 7.42 7.66 -5.43
N GLY A 230 7.79 8.90 -5.75
CA GLY A 230 8.45 9.26 -6.99
C GLY A 230 9.96 9.20 -6.82
N VAL A 231 10.63 8.51 -7.74
CA VAL A 231 12.10 8.47 -7.82
C VAL A 231 12.56 8.73 -9.25
N ILE A 232 13.73 9.34 -9.37
CA ILE A 232 14.47 9.47 -10.62
C ILE A 232 15.82 8.77 -10.40
N PRO A 233 15.98 7.51 -10.85
CA PRO A 233 17.21 6.75 -10.66
C PRO A 233 18.43 7.52 -11.17
N GLY A 234 19.44 7.67 -10.31
CA GLY A 234 20.65 8.45 -10.58
C GLY A 234 20.57 9.94 -10.24
N GLN A 235 19.37 10.48 -9.96
CA GLN A 235 19.17 11.89 -9.62
C GLN A 235 18.64 12.06 -8.20
N THR A 236 17.38 11.68 -7.93
CA THR A 236 16.78 11.82 -6.58
C THR A 236 17.08 10.62 -5.69
N MET A 237 17.42 9.48 -6.27
CA MET A 237 17.87 8.29 -5.53
C MET A 237 18.95 7.55 -6.30
N LYS A 238 19.95 7.03 -5.57
CA LYS A 238 21.10 6.30 -6.14
C LYS A 238 21.28 4.97 -5.43
N PHE A 239 21.54 3.94 -6.21
CA PHE A 239 22.03 2.67 -5.67
C PHE A 239 23.49 2.83 -5.23
N LEU A 240 23.80 2.41 -4.01
CA LEU A 240 25.16 2.47 -3.46
C LEU A 240 25.76 1.08 -3.27
N VAL A 241 24.96 0.13 -2.79
CA VAL A 241 25.38 -1.24 -2.50
C VAL A 241 24.17 -2.16 -2.46
N GLY A 242 24.38 -3.42 -2.87
CA GLY A 242 23.42 -4.52 -2.75
C GLY A 242 24.00 -5.78 -3.40
N ARG A 243 23.24 -6.88 -3.37
CA ARG A 243 23.61 -8.13 -4.03
C ARG A 243 22.66 -8.41 -5.19
N SER A 244 23.12 -9.19 -6.16
CA SER A 244 22.32 -9.68 -7.28
C SER A 244 21.46 -10.91 -6.94
N HIS A 245 21.62 -11.47 -5.74
CA HIS A 245 20.92 -12.66 -5.24
C HIS A 245 20.84 -12.63 -3.70
N GLU A 246 19.89 -13.38 -3.13
CA GLU A 246 19.79 -13.68 -1.69
C GLU A 246 20.83 -14.71 -1.25
#